data_AF-K9KDD3-F1
#
_entry.id   AF-K9KDD3-F1
#
_cell.length_a   1.000
_cell.length_b   1.000
_cell.length_c   1.000
_cell.angle_alpha   90.00
_cell.angle_beta   90.00
_cell.angle_gamma   90.00
#
_symmetry.space_group_name_H-M   'P 1'
#
loop_
_entity.id
_entity.type
_entity.pdbx_description
1 polymer ?
#
loop_
_entity_poly.entity_id
_entity_poly.type
_entity_poly.pdbx_seq_one_letter_code
_entity_poly.pdbx_strand_id
1 'polypeptide(L)'
;IYRAALEELQRRSQFEEKKRQRETEGQWGVTAAEEEEENQRIHEFQESIPKMCSQLRILTHFYQGIVQQFLVLLTTSSDESLRFLSFRLDFNEHHKAREPRLRVSLGARGRRSSHT
;
A
#
# COMPACT_ATOMS: atom_id res chain seq x y z
N ILE A 1 6.58 2.54 -10.98
CA ILE A 1 5.32 1.90 -10.53
C ILE A 1 4.16 2.44 -11.36
N TYR A 2 3.54 3.56 -10.97
CA TYR A 2 2.36 4.10 -11.66
C TYR A 2 2.59 4.40 -13.15
N ARG A 3 3.66 5.13 -13.47
CA ARG A 3 4.03 5.45 -14.85
C ARG A 3 4.21 4.21 -15.73
N ALA A 4 4.97 3.23 -15.26
CA ALA A 4 5.20 1.98 -15.99
C ALA A 4 3.92 1.19 -16.24
N ALA A 5 2.99 1.18 -15.27
CA ALA A 5 1.68 0.54 -15.43
C ALA A 5 0.80 1.26 -16.46
N LEU A 6 0.80 2.59 -16.48
CA LEU A 6 0.09 3.37 -17.48
C LEU A 6 0.67 3.19 -18.89
N GLU A 7 2.00 3.20 -19.00
CA GLU A 7 2.70 2.97 -20.27
C GLU A 7 2.43 1.57 -20.82
N GLU A 8 2.32 0.55 -19.96
CA GLU A 8 1.93 -0.80 -20.37
C GLU A 8 0.47 -0.86 -20.83
N LEU A 9 -0.46 -0.25 -20.07
CA LEU A 9 -1.87 -0.18 -20.44
C LEU A 9 -2.06 0.51 -21.80
N GLN A 10 -1.37 1.63 -22.02
CA GLN A 10 -1.42 2.36 -23.27
C GLN A 10 -0.90 1.50 -24.43
N ARG A 11 0.20 0.77 -24.24
CA ARG A 11 0.76 -0.11 -25.27
C ARG A 11 -0.19 -1.24 -25.65
N ARG A 12 -0.83 -1.89 -24.67
CA ARG A 12 -1.84 -2.94 -24.93
C ARG A 12 -3.05 -2.40 -25.69
N SER A 13 -3.56 -1.24 -25.29
CA SER A 13 -4.68 -0.60 -25.99
C SER A 13 -4.32 -0.24 -27.44
N GLN A 14 -3.11 0.26 -27.69
CA GLN A 14 -2.64 0.54 -29.05
C GLN A 14 -2.47 -0.73 -29.89
N PHE A 15 -2.02 -1.84 -29.28
CA PHE A 15 -1.89 -3.12 -29.95
C PHE A 15 -3.26 -3.69 -30.36
N GLU A 16 -4.24 -3.66 -29.45
CA GLU A 16 -5.61 -4.07 -29.72
C GLU A 16 -6.26 -3.25 -30.85
N GLU A 17 -6.06 -1.94 -30.84
CA GLU A 17 -6.60 -1.07 -31.89
C GLU A 17 -5.96 -1.36 -33.26
N LYS A 18 -4.64 -1.59 -33.32
CA LYS A 18 -3.97 -1.99 -34.57
C LYS A 18 -4.46 -3.34 -35.07
N LYS A 19 -4.67 -4.30 -34.17
CA LYS A 19 -5.24 -5.61 -34.52
C LYS A 19 -6.62 -5.45 -35.15
N ARG A 20 -7.49 -4.66 -34.52
CA ARG A 20 -8.85 -4.36 -35.01
C ARG A 20 -8.84 -3.67 -36.38
N GLN A 21 -7.91 -2.73 -36.60
CA GLN A 21 -7.75 -2.06 -37.89
C GLN A 21 -7.35 -3.05 -38.99
N ARG A 22 -6.35 -3.91 -38.75
CA ARG A 22 -5.93 -4.94 -39.72
C ARG A 22 -7.02 -5.96 -40.04
N GLU A 23 -7.79 -6.37 -39.04
CA GLU A 23 -8.96 -7.24 -39.23
C GLU A 23 -10.03 -6.57 -40.12
N THR A 24 -10.25 -5.27 -39.95
CA THR A 24 -11.20 -4.48 -40.78
C THR A 24 -10.70 -4.35 -42.22
N GLU A 25 -9.39 -4.26 -42.43
CA GLU A 25 -8.74 -4.22 -43.75
C GLU A 25 -8.70 -5.60 -44.44
N GLY A 26 -9.23 -6.65 -43.80
CA GLY A 26 -9.21 -8.03 -44.31
C GLY A 26 -7.84 -8.69 -44.27
N GLN A 27 -6.88 -8.09 -43.55
CA GLN A 27 -5.55 -8.64 -43.32
C GLN A 27 -5.55 -9.50 -42.05
N TRP A 28 -4.53 -10.35 -41.91
CA TRP A 28 -4.31 -11.09 -40.66
C TRP A 28 -4.08 -10.08 -39.52
N GLY A 29 -4.89 -10.17 -38.45
CA GLY A 29 -4.89 -9.19 -37.35
C GLY A 29 -3.56 -9.08 -36.59
N VAL A 30 -2.82 -10.19 -36.46
CA VAL A 30 -1.50 -10.28 -35.80
C VAL A 30 -0.65 -11.32 -36.52
N THR A 31 0.65 -11.06 -36.66
CA THR A 31 1.63 -12.06 -37.16
C THR A 31 2.25 -12.85 -36.00
N ALA A 32 2.70 -14.08 -36.25
CA ALA A 32 3.31 -14.91 -35.20
C ALA A 32 4.52 -14.23 -34.50
N ALA A 33 5.30 -13.42 -35.22
CA ALA A 33 6.41 -12.66 -34.64
C ALA A 33 5.93 -11.54 -33.70
N GLU A 34 4.85 -10.85 -34.05
CA GLU A 34 4.25 -9.81 -33.19
C GLU A 34 3.58 -10.40 -31.95
N GLU A 35 3.01 -11.60 -32.07
CA GLU A 35 2.43 -12.32 -30.93
C GLU A 35 3.51 -12.76 -29.93
N GLU A 36 4.64 -13.26 -30.42
CA GLU A 36 5.81 -13.61 -29.59
C GLU A 36 6.36 -12.36 -28.86
N GLU A 37 6.51 -11.24 -29.58
CA GLU A 37 6.98 -9.98 -28.98
C GLU A 37 6.03 -9.46 -27.90
N GLU A 38 4.71 -9.52 -28.14
CA GLU A 38 3.71 -9.08 -27.16
C GLU A 38 3.69 -10.02 -25.94
N ASN A 39 3.81 -11.34 -26.14
CA ASN A 39 3.91 -12.30 -25.05
C ASN A 39 5.15 -12.06 -24.18
N GLN A 40 6.30 -11.80 -24.81
CA GLN A 40 7.53 -11.47 -24.10
C GLN A 40 7.36 -10.18 -23.27
N ARG A 41 6.77 -9.13 -23.85
CA ARG A 41 6.51 -7.88 -23.14
C ARG A 41 5.53 -8.04 -21.98
N ILE A 42 4.46 -8.83 -22.15
CA ILE A 42 3.51 -9.14 -21.09
C ILE A 42 4.23 -9.88 -19.95
N HIS A 43 5.08 -10.85 -20.28
CA HIS A 43 5.85 -11.61 -19.30
C HIS A 43 6.78 -10.69 -18.49
N GLU A 44 7.55 -9.82 -19.16
CA GLU A 44 8.43 -8.85 -18.50
C GLU A 44 7.66 -7.92 -17.55
N PHE A 45 6.48 -7.45 -17.97
CA PHE A 45 5.64 -6.64 -17.11
C PHE A 45 5.14 -7.45 -15.90
N GLN A 46 4.71 -8.70 -16.09
CA GLN A 46 4.28 -9.59 -15.01
C GLN A 46 5.38 -9.84 -13.99
N GLU A 47 6.62 -10.06 -14.43
CA GLU A 47 7.79 -10.22 -13.54
C GLU A 47 8.09 -8.96 -12.72
N SER A 48 7.73 -7.78 -13.24
CA SER A 48 7.90 -6.52 -12.52
C SER A 48 6.88 -6.31 -11.38
N ILE A 49 5.72 -6.97 -11.44
CA ILE A 49 4.61 -6.78 -10.48
C ILE A 49 5.02 -7.22 -9.05
N PRO A 50 5.57 -8.42 -8.81
CA PRO A 50 6.01 -8.82 -7.46
C PRO A 50 7.02 -7.87 -6.84
N LYS A 51 7.95 -7.34 -7.63
CA LYS A 51 8.94 -6.35 -7.19
C LYS A 51 8.25 -5.07 -6.72
N MET A 52 7.28 -4.60 -7.48
CA MET A 52 6.46 -3.43 -7.17
C MET A 52 5.63 -3.63 -5.89
N CYS A 53 4.96 -4.78 -5.76
CA CYS A 53 4.21 -5.15 -4.55
C CYS A 53 5.13 -5.21 -3.31
N SER A 54 6.35 -5.75 -3.47
CA SER A 54 7.32 -5.83 -2.39
C SER A 54 7.77 -4.44 -1.93
N GLN A 55 8.01 -3.51 -2.87
CA GLN A 55 8.33 -2.11 -2.55
C GLN A 55 7.20 -1.43 -1.75
N LEU A 56 5.93 -1.64 -2.14
CA LEU A 56 4.78 -1.12 -1.41
C LEU A 56 4.69 -1.71 -0.01
N ARG A 57 4.91 -3.02 0.15
CA ARG A 57 4.93 -3.68 1.47
C ARG A 57 6.01 -3.09 2.38
N ILE A 58 7.21 -2.82 1.84
CA ILE A 58 8.29 -2.17 2.59
C ILE A 58 7.86 -0.78 3.03
N LEU A 59 7.29 0.02 2.12
CA LEU A 59 6.81 1.36 2.44
C LEU A 59 5.73 1.35 3.52
N THR A 60 4.78 0.42 3.44
CA THR A 60 3.74 0.24 4.47
C THR A 60 4.34 -0.09 5.84
N HIS A 61 5.32 -1.00 5.89
CA HIS A 61 6.00 -1.32 7.14
C HIS A 61 6.80 -0.13 7.70
N PHE A 62 7.47 0.63 6.84
CA PHE A 62 8.21 1.81 7.26
C PHE A 62 7.28 2.90 7.81
N TYR A 63 6.18 3.18 7.10
CA TYR A 63 5.15 4.11 7.55
C TYR A 63 4.57 3.68 8.90
N GLN A 64 4.23 2.38 9.05
CA GLN A 64 3.74 1.85 10.32
C GLN A 64 4.72 2.10 11.47
N GLY A 65 6.02 1.84 11.24
CA GLY A 65 7.06 2.08 12.25
C GLY A 65 7.19 3.54 12.64
N ILE A 66 7.14 4.46 11.67
CA ILE A 66 7.19 5.91 11.92
C ILE A 66 6.00 6.35 12.78
N VAL A 67 4.78 5.93 12.42
CA VAL A 67 3.57 6.31 13.16
C VAL A 67 3.63 5.79 14.60
N GLN A 68 4.11 4.56 14.80
CA GLN A 68 4.27 4.00 16.15
C GLN A 68 5.27 4.81 16.98
N GLN A 69 6.45 5.10 16.44
CA GLN A 69 7.45 5.93 17.12
C GLN A 69 6.91 7.32 17.47
N PHE A 70 6.15 7.93 16.55
CA PHE A 70 5.51 9.21 16.78
C PHE A 70 4.48 9.16 17.91
N LEU A 71 3.63 8.12 17.96
CA LEU A 71 2.66 7.91 19.05
C LEU A 71 3.36 7.69 20.41
N VAL A 72 4.45 6.91 20.45
CA VAL A 72 5.27 6.75 21.67
C VAL A 72 5.83 8.10 22.12
N LEU A 73 6.34 8.92 21.20
CA LEU A 73 6.87 10.24 21.54
C LEU A 73 5.79 11.16 22.13
N LEU A 74 4.58 11.15 21.57
CA LEU A 74 3.46 11.94 22.10
C LEU A 74 3.00 11.45 23.47
N THR A 75 2.95 10.14 23.71
CA THR A 75 2.53 9.57 25.00
C THR A 75 3.55 9.77 26.12
N THR A 76 4.83 9.89 25.78
CA THR A 76 5.93 10.13 26.73
C THR A 76 6.22 11.61 26.98
N SER A 77 5.54 12.50 26.26
CA SER A 77 5.63 13.96 26.46
C SER A 77 5.10 14.38 27.84
N SER A 78 5.73 15.40 28.42
CA SER A 78 5.30 16.01 29.69
C SER A 78 3.99 16.81 29.56
N ASP A 79 3.66 17.28 28.35
CA ASP A 79 2.41 17.99 28.06
C ASP A 79 1.21 17.03 28.05
N GLU A 80 0.19 17.35 28.84
CA GLU A 80 -1.05 16.58 28.93
C GLU A 80 -1.88 16.65 27.64
N SER A 81 -1.88 17.79 26.95
CA SER A 81 -2.60 18.00 25.70
C SER A 81 -2.06 17.10 24.57
N LEU A 82 -0.74 16.94 24.51
CA LEU A 82 -0.07 16.07 23.54
C LEU A 82 -0.33 14.58 23.83
N ARG A 83 -0.43 14.21 25.11
CA ARG A 83 -0.83 12.86 25.52
C ARG A 83 -2.28 12.55 25.11
N PHE A 84 -3.20 13.50 25.26
CA PHE A 84 -4.58 13.34 24.77
C PHE A 84 -4.67 13.31 23.23
N LEU A 85 -3.81 14.06 22.54
CA LEU A 85 -3.73 14.01 21.08
C LEU A 85 -3.36 12.61 20.59
N SER A 86 -2.41 11.93 21.25
CA SER A 86 -2.07 10.55 20.91
C SER A 86 -3.27 9.60 20.97
N PHE A 87 -4.16 9.77 21.95
CA PHE A 87 -5.38 8.97 22.06
C PHE A 87 -6.35 9.19 20.88
N ARG A 88 -6.45 10.43 20.39
CA ARG A 88 -7.29 10.76 19.22
C ARG A 88 -6.68 10.26 17.91
N LEU A 89 -5.35 10.26 17.81
CA LEU A 89 -4.64 9.82 16.61
C LEU A 89 -4.65 8.30 16.44
N ASP A 90 -4.62 7.54 17.53
CA ASP A 90 -4.76 6.08 17.53
C ASP A 90 -6.18 5.64 17.91
N PHE A 91 -7.18 6.36 17.40
CA PHE A 91 -8.57 5.97 17.58
C PHE A 91 -8.80 4.60 16.93
N ASN A 92 -9.34 3.64 17.69
CA ASN A 92 -9.48 2.21 17.37
C ASN A 92 -8.21 1.33 17.50
N GLU A 93 -7.12 1.83 18.09
CA GLU A 93 -5.91 1.02 18.37
C GLU A 93 -5.27 0.37 17.13
N HIS A 94 -5.55 0.92 15.95
CA HIS A 94 -5.12 0.37 14.67
C HIS A 94 -3.58 0.27 14.59
N HIS A 95 -2.85 1.16 15.26
CA HIS A 95 -1.39 1.17 15.25
C HIS A 95 -0.76 0.42 16.44
N LYS A 96 -1.53 0.14 17.49
CA LYS A 96 -1.07 -0.48 18.76
C LYS A 96 -0.84 -1.98 18.71
N ALA A 97 -1.40 -2.68 17.73
CA ALA A 97 -1.40 -4.15 17.70
C ALA A 97 0.00 -4.81 17.73
N ARG A 98 1.11 -4.05 17.60
CA ARG A 98 2.47 -4.62 17.48
C ARG A 98 3.51 -4.07 18.47
N GLU A 99 3.18 -3.11 19.35
CA GLU A 99 4.15 -2.58 20.33
C GLU A 99 3.68 -2.75 21.79
N PRO A 100 4.30 -3.65 22.58
CA PRO A 100 3.95 -3.90 23.99
C PRO A 100 4.03 -2.65 24.88
N ARG A 101 4.82 -1.63 24.51
CA ARG A 101 4.98 -0.39 25.28
C ARG A 101 3.80 0.57 25.13
N LEU A 102 3.01 0.42 24.07
CA LEU A 102 1.77 1.18 23.88
C LEU A 102 0.57 0.53 24.61
N ARG A 103 0.75 -0.65 25.23
CA ARG A 103 -0.24 -1.33 26.08
C ARG A 103 -0.34 -0.76 27.49
N VAL A 104 0.16 0.45 27.75
CA VAL A 104 -0.24 1.19 28.96
C VAL A 104 -1.67 1.68 28.73
N SER A 105 -2.61 0.74 28.76
CA SER A 105 -4.02 1.05 28.91
C SER A 105 -4.15 1.74 30.27
N LEU A 106 -4.40 3.04 30.22
CA LEU A 106 -4.80 3.88 31.36
C LEU A 106 -6.11 3.39 32.03
N GLY A 107 -6.62 2.21 31.70
CA GLY A 107 -7.73 1.53 32.37
C GLY A 107 -7.47 1.21 33.85
N ALA A 108 -6.24 1.34 34.34
CA ALA A 108 -5.95 1.23 35.78
C ALA A 108 -6.41 2.44 36.62
N ARG A 109 -6.82 3.56 36.01
CA ARG A 109 -7.26 4.76 36.76
C ARG A 109 -8.77 4.79 37.11
N GLY A 110 -9.49 3.69 36.87
CA GLY A 110 -10.95 3.60 37.06
C GLY A 110 -11.44 2.68 38.17
N ARG A 111 -10.58 1.99 38.93
CA ARG A 111 -11.03 1.22 40.11
C ARG A 111 -11.16 2.16 41.32
N ARG A 112 -12.26 2.90 41.35
CA ARG A 112 -12.78 3.45 42.62
C ARG A 112 -13.03 2.26 43.54
N SER A 113 -12.17 2.09 44.54
CA SER A 113 -12.51 1.32 45.74
C SER A 113 -13.71 2.00 46.38
N SER A 114 -14.90 1.45 46.15
CA SER A 114 -16.08 1.74 46.95
C SER A 114 -15.84 1.15 48.34
N HIS A 115 -15.21 1.93 49.20
CA HIS A 115 -15.30 1.77 50.65
C HIS A 115 -16.60 2.42 51.09
N THR A 116 -17.58 1.59 51.42
CA THR A 116 -18.44 1.63 52.62
C THR A 116 -19.42 0.46 52.53
#